data_AF-A0A6P5FNM9-F1
#
_entry.id   AF-A0A6P5FNM9-F1
#
_cell.length_a   1.000
_cell.length_b   1.000
_cell.length_c   1.000
_cell.angle_alpha   90.00
_cell.angle_beta   90.00
_cell.angle_gamma   90.00
#
_symmetry.space_group_name_H-M   'P 1'
#
loop_
_entity.id
_entity.type
_entity.pdbx_description
1 polymer ?
#
loop_
_entity_poly.entity_id
_entity_poly.type
_entity_poly.pdbx_seq_one_letter_code
_entity_poly.pdbx_strand_id
1 'polypeptide(L)'
;MASSDDRSALARSLTSRYSEWIAEALDELPECFLITDPAIPGHPIVFASRGFLAMSGYAMDEVLGRNGRIFQGPATDRRSVMEIREAVREERTVQISLLNYRRDGTPHWILFHMCPVFEAAGSGRVAHFLAVQVPVPPRSRARSRSRSRSRWCGGATGMMLRACRNELLMDEGLGCSRAEESFVEMPSGGVEAEEPPVATDCEKEKAVNAANSIVSTLNRYSKITGRVVCGKRCCPVGVPLLSSSLIISLGRIKQNFVLTDPHLPDMPIVYASDAFLTLTGYSRDEVLGRNCRFLNGPGTSLEVLKEIKDSICAGQACSVRLLNYRKDASSFWNLLHISPIRDASGKIAFYVGVQLEEGLKCSYNGLSPEMWQLGAVGAVKVAVRGSSLSAGPSRPSS
;
A
#
# COMPACT_ATOMS: atom_id res chain seq x y z
N MET A 1 -20.49 -0.49 14.29
CA MET A 1 -21.38 0.04 13.23
C MET A 1 -20.93 1.46 12.94
N ALA A 2 -20.76 1.83 11.67
CA ALA A 2 -20.51 3.23 11.31
C ALA A 2 -21.82 4.02 11.48
N SER A 3 -21.75 5.25 11.98
CA SER A 3 -22.93 6.11 12.15
C SER A 3 -23.54 6.49 10.79
N SER A 4 -24.78 7.01 10.74
CA SER A 4 -25.35 7.54 9.48
C SER A 4 -24.50 8.66 8.89
N ASP A 5 -23.87 9.46 9.74
CA ASP A 5 -22.99 10.57 9.36
C ASP A 5 -21.69 10.08 8.73
N ASP A 6 -21.13 8.96 9.21
CA ASP A 6 -19.94 8.33 8.62
C ASP A 6 -20.23 7.81 7.21
N ARG A 7 -21.43 7.28 6.96
CA ARG A 7 -21.83 6.80 5.61
C ARG A 7 -21.96 7.96 4.64
N SER A 8 -22.56 9.07 5.07
CA SER A 8 -22.60 10.30 4.28
C SER A 8 -21.18 10.82 3.99
N ALA A 9 -20.27 10.76 4.96
CA ALA A 9 -18.89 11.19 4.77
C ALA A 9 -18.13 10.33 3.75
N LEU A 10 -18.28 9.00 3.80
CA LEU A 10 -17.64 8.07 2.85
C LEU A 10 -18.20 8.22 1.43
N ALA A 11 -19.52 8.32 1.31
CA ALA A 11 -20.18 8.57 0.02
C ALA A 11 -19.75 9.92 -0.56
N ARG A 12 -19.69 10.97 0.27
CA ARG A 12 -19.14 12.29 -0.09
C ARG A 12 -17.68 12.22 -0.50
N SER A 13 -16.88 11.30 0.06
CA SER A 13 -15.48 11.14 -0.36
C SER A 13 -15.38 10.76 -1.83
N LEU A 14 -16.19 9.77 -2.27
CA LEU A 14 -16.26 9.38 -3.68
C LEU A 14 -16.88 10.49 -4.55
N THR A 15 -18.05 11.01 -4.18
CA THR A 15 -18.77 12.02 -4.98
C THR A 15 -18.12 13.41 -4.94
N SER A 16 -17.15 13.67 -4.07
CA SER A 16 -16.37 14.92 -4.12
C SER A 16 -15.53 15.06 -5.40
N ARG A 17 -15.20 13.92 -6.03
CA ARG A 17 -14.32 13.87 -7.21
C ARG A 17 -15.09 13.54 -8.49
N TYR A 18 -16.17 12.80 -8.40
CA TYR A 18 -16.98 12.39 -9.54
C TYR A 18 -18.36 13.04 -9.48
N SER A 19 -19.14 13.04 -10.57
CA SER A 19 -20.52 13.53 -10.47
C SER A 19 -21.35 12.66 -9.51
N GLU A 20 -22.46 13.19 -9.02
CA GLU A 20 -23.35 12.47 -8.09
C GLU A 20 -23.88 11.14 -8.64
N TRP A 21 -23.88 10.98 -9.97
CA TRP A 21 -24.39 9.79 -10.68
C TRP A 21 -23.35 8.67 -10.81
N ILE A 22 -22.12 8.86 -10.29
CA ILE A 22 -21.08 7.85 -10.40
C ILE A 22 -21.47 6.53 -9.73
N ALA A 23 -22.16 6.60 -8.59
CA ALA A 23 -22.52 5.42 -7.83
C ALA A 23 -23.50 4.54 -8.62
N GLU A 24 -24.47 5.17 -9.28
CA GLU A 24 -25.45 4.49 -10.15
C GLU A 24 -24.75 3.86 -11.36
N ALA A 25 -23.87 4.61 -12.03
CA ALA A 25 -23.13 4.10 -13.19
C ALA A 25 -22.18 2.94 -12.84
N LEU A 26 -21.60 2.94 -11.65
CA LEU A 26 -20.78 1.84 -11.15
C LEU A 26 -21.63 0.64 -10.71
N ASP A 27 -22.86 0.86 -10.26
CA ASP A 27 -23.81 -0.19 -9.85
C ASP A 27 -24.35 -1.00 -11.04
N GLU A 28 -24.36 -0.41 -12.24
CA GLU A 28 -24.74 -1.09 -13.49
C GLU A 28 -23.68 -2.08 -14.00
N LEU A 29 -22.45 -1.98 -13.48
CA LEU A 29 -21.34 -2.82 -13.89
C LEU A 29 -21.46 -4.25 -13.30
N PRO A 30 -21.41 -5.32 -14.13
CA PRO A 30 -21.54 -6.69 -13.65
C PRO A 30 -20.31 -7.20 -12.88
N GLU A 31 -19.19 -6.47 -12.95
CA GLU A 31 -17.92 -6.86 -12.35
C GLU A 31 -17.96 -6.86 -10.80
N CYS A 32 -17.18 -7.75 -10.18
CA CYS A 32 -16.99 -7.79 -8.74
C CYS A 32 -15.80 -6.90 -8.36
N PHE A 33 -16.05 -5.71 -7.79
CA PHE A 33 -14.98 -4.79 -7.44
C PHE A 33 -15.29 -3.91 -6.22
N LEU A 34 -14.21 -3.35 -5.67
CA LEU A 34 -14.20 -2.40 -4.56
C LEU A 34 -13.41 -1.17 -4.96
N ILE A 35 -13.81 0.00 -4.45
CA ILE A 35 -13.02 1.23 -4.52
C ILE A 35 -12.68 1.66 -3.10
N THR A 36 -11.42 1.94 -2.85
CA THR A 36 -10.93 2.46 -1.56
C THR A 36 -10.37 3.86 -1.72
N ASP A 37 -10.48 4.65 -0.65
CA ASP A 37 -9.94 6.00 -0.61
C ASP A 37 -8.69 6.06 0.26
N PRO A 38 -7.49 6.22 -0.35
CA PRO A 38 -6.25 6.28 0.42
C PRO A 38 -6.14 7.55 1.25
N ALA A 39 -6.84 8.65 0.92
CA ALA A 39 -6.76 9.91 1.66
C ALA A 39 -7.37 9.78 3.07
N ILE A 40 -8.28 8.82 3.27
CA ILE A 40 -8.86 8.52 4.57
C ILE A 40 -7.98 7.50 5.33
N PRO A 41 -7.65 7.75 6.62
CA PRO A 41 -6.87 6.82 7.42
C PRO A 41 -7.43 5.39 7.39
N GLY A 42 -6.56 4.42 7.12
CA GLY A 42 -6.93 3.00 7.03
C GLY A 42 -7.37 2.53 5.65
N HIS A 43 -7.38 3.41 4.65
CA HIS A 43 -7.79 3.13 3.26
C HIS A 43 -9.14 2.42 3.22
N PRO A 44 -10.20 3.04 3.77
CA PRO A 44 -11.51 2.44 3.83
C PRO A 44 -12.09 2.23 2.43
N ILE A 45 -12.92 1.19 2.32
CA ILE A 45 -13.77 0.95 1.16
C ILE A 45 -14.84 2.05 1.14
N VAL A 46 -14.87 2.80 0.05
CA VAL A 46 -15.86 3.86 -0.22
C VAL A 46 -16.93 3.45 -1.22
N PHE A 47 -16.70 2.34 -1.96
CA PHE A 47 -17.68 1.74 -2.85
C PHE A 47 -17.46 0.23 -2.95
N ALA A 48 -18.56 -0.52 -3.04
CA ALA A 48 -18.56 -1.95 -3.30
C ALA A 48 -19.63 -2.29 -4.34
N SER A 49 -19.26 -2.99 -5.41
CA SER A 49 -20.21 -3.32 -6.48
C SER A 49 -21.25 -4.35 -6.03
N ARG A 50 -22.42 -4.35 -6.66
CA ARG A 50 -23.47 -5.37 -6.43
C ARG A 50 -22.96 -6.79 -6.66
N GLY A 51 -22.15 -6.98 -7.71
CA GLY A 51 -21.50 -8.25 -8.00
C GLY A 51 -20.60 -8.71 -6.85
N PHE A 52 -19.81 -7.80 -6.28
CA PHE A 52 -18.96 -8.11 -5.13
C PHE A 52 -19.78 -8.52 -3.90
N LEU A 53 -20.85 -7.78 -3.57
CA LEU A 53 -21.72 -8.09 -2.42
C LEU A 53 -22.37 -9.46 -2.58
N ALA A 54 -22.90 -9.77 -3.78
CA ALA A 54 -23.49 -11.08 -4.08
C ALA A 54 -22.47 -12.23 -3.97
N MET A 55 -21.24 -12.02 -4.47
CA MET A 55 -20.17 -13.01 -4.42
C MET A 55 -19.68 -13.27 -2.99
N SER A 56 -19.50 -12.21 -2.21
CA SER A 56 -18.90 -12.27 -0.86
C SER A 56 -19.92 -12.59 0.24
N GLY A 57 -21.20 -12.32 0.00
CA GLY A 57 -22.29 -12.49 0.96
C GLY A 57 -22.34 -11.41 2.05
N TYR A 58 -21.47 -10.40 2.01
CA TYR A 58 -21.50 -9.29 2.96
C TYR A 58 -22.57 -8.28 2.58
N ALA A 59 -23.21 -7.67 3.58
CA ALA A 59 -24.08 -6.53 3.37
C ALA A 59 -23.26 -5.24 3.14
N MET A 60 -23.82 -4.28 2.41
CA MET A 60 -23.14 -3.02 2.08
C MET A 60 -22.65 -2.26 3.33
N ASP A 61 -23.45 -2.24 4.39
CA ASP A 61 -23.15 -1.58 5.67
C ASP A 61 -22.05 -2.28 6.49
N GLU A 62 -21.81 -3.56 6.24
CA GLU A 62 -20.69 -4.30 6.81
C GLU A 62 -19.37 -4.00 6.09
N VAL A 63 -19.44 -3.62 4.82
CA VAL A 63 -18.28 -3.41 3.94
C VAL A 63 -17.79 -1.96 3.94
N LEU A 64 -18.71 -0.99 3.80
CA LEU A 64 -18.33 0.43 3.69
C LEU A 64 -17.62 0.92 4.95
N GLY A 65 -16.56 1.70 4.75
CA GLY A 65 -15.72 2.23 5.84
C GLY A 65 -14.71 1.24 6.41
N ARG A 66 -14.77 -0.04 6.01
CA ARG A 66 -13.79 -1.05 6.43
C ARG A 66 -12.60 -1.09 5.49
N ASN A 67 -11.48 -1.63 5.98
CA ASN A 67 -10.35 -1.97 5.13
C ASN A 67 -10.56 -3.38 4.54
N GLY A 68 -10.12 -3.62 3.30
CA GLY A 68 -10.27 -4.92 2.60
C GLY A 68 -9.71 -6.14 3.34
N ARG A 69 -8.91 -5.95 4.39
CA ARG A 69 -8.49 -7.03 5.30
C ARG A 69 -9.64 -7.80 5.95
N ILE A 70 -10.85 -7.24 6.00
CA ILE A 70 -12.02 -7.92 6.59
C ILE A 70 -12.39 -9.23 5.87
N PHE A 71 -11.97 -9.40 4.62
CA PHE A 71 -12.24 -10.60 3.83
C PHE A 71 -11.17 -11.70 4.03
N GLN A 72 -10.11 -11.43 4.79
CA GLN A 72 -9.03 -12.36 5.06
C GLN A 72 -9.36 -13.22 6.29
N GLY A 73 -8.79 -14.41 6.37
CA GLY A 73 -8.98 -15.32 7.49
C GLY A 73 -7.75 -16.19 7.78
N PRO A 74 -7.90 -17.22 8.63
CA PRO A 74 -6.77 -17.96 9.19
C PRO A 74 -5.84 -18.61 8.16
N ALA A 75 -6.39 -19.08 7.04
CA ALA A 75 -5.62 -19.72 5.96
C ALA A 75 -5.25 -18.76 4.81
N THR A 76 -5.56 -17.47 4.92
CA THR A 76 -5.09 -16.48 3.94
C THR A 76 -3.58 -16.35 4.01
N ASP A 77 -2.90 -16.59 2.89
CA ASP A 77 -1.44 -16.54 2.85
C ASP A 77 -0.89 -15.14 3.20
N ARG A 78 0.03 -15.12 4.16
CA ARG A 78 0.65 -13.88 4.65
C ARG A 78 1.61 -13.27 3.64
N ARG A 79 2.23 -14.07 2.76
CA ARG A 79 3.13 -13.52 1.73
C ARG A 79 2.31 -12.76 0.69
N SER A 80 1.19 -13.31 0.24
CA SER A 80 0.24 -12.61 -0.63
C SER A 80 -0.28 -11.30 -0.02
N VAL A 81 -0.65 -11.32 1.27
CA VAL A 81 -1.08 -10.09 1.97
C VAL A 81 0.05 -9.07 2.08
N MET A 82 1.29 -9.51 2.31
CA MET A 82 2.45 -8.62 2.30
C MET A 82 2.63 -8.00 0.93
N GLU A 83 2.61 -8.78 -0.16
CA GLU A 83 2.75 -8.27 -1.52
C GLU A 83 1.70 -7.21 -1.87
N ILE A 84 0.44 -7.40 -1.46
CA ILE A 84 -0.63 -6.40 -1.63
C ILE A 84 -0.30 -5.11 -0.86
N ARG A 85 0.18 -5.22 0.39
CA ARG A 85 0.59 -4.04 1.18
C ARG A 85 1.77 -3.31 0.54
N GLU A 86 2.73 -4.04 -0.01
CA GLU A 86 3.84 -3.46 -0.76
C GLU A 86 3.33 -2.70 -1.99
N ALA A 87 2.44 -3.32 -2.75
CA ALA A 87 1.86 -2.72 -3.95
C ALA A 87 1.08 -1.42 -3.66
N VAL A 88 0.34 -1.38 -2.55
CA VAL A 88 -0.35 -0.17 -2.08
C VAL A 88 0.67 0.93 -1.73
N ARG A 89 1.77 0.59 -1.06
CA ARG A 89 2.78 1.57 -0.65
C ARG A 89 3.56 2.14 -1.84
N GLU A 90 3.89 1.27 -2.79
CA GLU A 90 4.60 1.58 -4.03
C GLU A 90 3.68 2.16 -5.11
N GLU A 91 2.38 2.19 -4.86
CA GLU A 91 1.36 2.68 -5.79
C GLU A 91 1.48 2.02 -7.17
N ARG A 92 1.58 0.68 -7.14
CA ARG A 92 1.67 -0.16 -8.33
C ARG A 92 0.48 -1.11 -8.44
N THR A 93 0.23 -1.56 -9.66
CA THR A 93 -0.73 -2.65 -9.92
C THR A 93 -0.18 -3.97 -9.38
N VAL A 94 -1.05 -4.80 -8.83
CA VAL A 94 -0.74 -6.18 -8.40
C VAL A 94 -1.85 -7.12 -8.84
N GLN A 95 -1.48 -8.33 -9.21
CA GLN A 95 -2.40 -9.41 -9.54
C GLN A 95 -1.94 -10.69 -8.85
N ILE A 96 -2.76 -11.22 -7.95
CA ILE A 96 -2.38 -12.35 -7.09
C ILE A 96 -3.57 -13.25 -6.78
N SER A 97 -3.32 -14.55 -6.63
CA SER A 97 -4.36 -15.49 -6.15
C SER A 97 -4.42 -15.39 -4.62
N LEU A 98 -5.61 -15.12 -4.09
CA LEU A 98 -5.84 -14.85 -2.68
C LEU A 98 -7.00 -15.69 -2.17
N LEU A 99 -6.83 -16.30 -1.00
CA LEU A 99 -7.91 -16.98 -0.29
C LEU A 99 -8.67 -15.97 0.57
N ASN A 100 -9.91 -15.69 0.22
CA ASN A 100 -10.82 -14.84 0.98
C ASN A 100 -11.94 -15.67 1.62
N TYR A 101 -12.61 -15.08 2.60
CA TYR A 101 -13.70 -15.69 3.34
C TYR A 101 -14.98 -14.92 3.07
N ARG A 102 -16.04 -15.65 2.71
CA ARG A 102 -17.39 -15.10 2.60
C ARG A 102 -17.95 -14.76 3.98
N ARG A 103 -19.09 -14.09 4.01
CA ARG A 103 -19.73 -13.65 5.26
C ARG A 103 -20.06 -14.80 6.21
N ASP A 104 -20.38 -15.96 5.67
CA ASP A 104 -20.67 -17.21 6.40
C ASP A 104 -19.41 -17.97 6.86
N GLY A 105 -18.21 -17.45 6.55
CA GLY A 105 -16.93 -18.07 6.88
C GLY A 105 -16.46 -19.10 5.86
N THR A 106 -17.16 -19.31 4.74
CA THR A 106 -16.69 -20.23 3.70
C THR A 106 -15.46 -19.65 2.96
N PRO A 107 -14.34 -20.40 2.88
CA PRO A 107 -13.18 -19.95 2.13
C PRO A 107 -13.43 -20.11 0.62
N HIS A 108 -12.96 -19.13 -0.16
CA HIS A 108 -13.01 -19.16 -1.61
C HIS A 108 -11.79 -18.47 -2.21
N TRP A 109 -11.32 -18.99 -3.34
CA TRP A 109 -10.20 -18.43 -4.07
C TRP A 109 -10.67 -17.34 -5.01
N ILE A 110 -9.91 -16.26 -5.04
CA ILE A 110 -10.09 -15.18 -6.01
C ILE A 110 -8.75 -14.87 -6.67
N LEU A 111 -8.82 -14.43 -7.92
CA LEU A 111 -7.78 -13.63 -8.52
C LEU A 111 -8.05 -12.18 -8.12
N PHE A 112 -7.21 -11.66 -7.23
CA PHE A 112 -7.23 -10.28 -6.77
C PHE A 112 -6.40 -9.42 -7.72
N HIS A 113 -7.03 -8.50 -8.43
CA HIS A 113 -6.36 -7.51 -9.29
C HIS A 113 -6.62 -6.12 -8.71
N MET A 114 -5.58 -5.47 -8.20
CA MET A 114 -5.67 -4.12 -7.67
C MET A 114 -4.82 -3.17 -8.52
N CYS A 115 -5.39 -2.03 -8.88
CA CYS A 115 -4.68 -0.96 -9.54
C CYS A 115 -4.94 0.41 -8.88
N PRO A 116 -3.93 1.29 -8.81
CA PRO A 116 -4.13 2.68 -8.41
C PRO A 116 -4.81 3.47 -9.53
N VAL A 117 -5.72 4.36 -9.14
CA VAL A 117 -6.35 5.37 -9.99
C VAL A 117 -5.75 6.71 -9.62
N PHE A 118 -5.13 7.40 -10.58
CA PHE A 118 -4.38 8.62 -10.36
C PHE A 118 -5.16 9.86 -10.75
N GLU A 119 -4.84 10.99 -10.12
CA GLU A 119 -5.22 12.32 -10.63
C GLU A 119 -4.47 12.62 -11.93
N ALA A 120 -5.21 12.94 -13.01
CA ALA A 120 -4.64 13.21 -14.32
C ALA A 120 -4.08 14.64 -14.44
N ALA A 121 -4.69 15.60 -13.76
CA ALA A 121 -4.24 16.99 -13.70
C ALA A 121 -3.60 17.28 -12.33
N GLY A 122 -2.35 17.77 -12.33
CA GLY A 122 -1.63 18.13 -11.11
C GLY A 122 -0.62 17.09 -10.65
N SER A 123 -0.61 16.78 -9.36
CA SER A 123 0.48 16.04 -8.69
C SER A 123 0.54 14.53 -8.96
N GLY A 124 -0.28 13.93 -9.85
CA GLY A 124 -0.21 12.48 -10.11
C GLY A 124 -0.39 11.60 -8.86
N ARG A 125 -1.11 12.10 -7.86
CA ARG A 125 -1.44 11.38 -6.61
C ARG A 125 -2.43 10.27 -6.89
N VAL A 126 -2.44 9.25 -6.02
CA VAL A 126 -3.46 8.21 -6.07
C VAL A 126 -4.76 8.79 -5.52
N ALA A 127 -5.77 8.89 -6.38
CA ALA A 127 -7.12 9.28 -6.01
C ALA A 127 -7.83 8.13 -5.29
N HIS A 128 -7.71 6.90 -5.83
CA HIS A 128 -8.34 5.70 -5.28
C HIS A 128 -7.51 4.46 -5.59
N PHE A 129 -7.72 3.37 -4.83
CA PHE A 129 -7.35 2.03 -5.32
C PHE A 129 -8.61 1.28 -5.74
N LEU A 130 -8.58 0.76 -6.96
CA LEU A 130 -9.59 -0.13 -7.50
C LEU A 130 -9.13 -1.58 -7.30
N ALA A 131 -9.97 -2.41 -6.71
CA ALA A 131 -9.71 -3.83 -6.52
C ALA A 131 -10.80 -4.68 -7.19
N VAL A 132 -10.46 -5.33 -8.29
CA VAL A 132 -11.30 -6.30 -9.00
C VAL A 132 -11.02 -7.70 -8.45
N GLN A 133 -12.08 -8.48 -8.26
CA GLN A 133 -12.00 -9.84 -7.74
C GLN A 133 -12.69 -10.81 -8.71
N VAL A 134 -11.94 -11.77 -9.24
CA VAL A 134 -12.49 -12.80 -10.12
C VAL A 134 -12.43 -14.13 -9.37
N PRO A 135 -13.56 -14.81 -9.10
CA PRO A 135 -13.55 -16.14 -8.48
C PRO A 135 -12.70 -17.13 -9.27
N VAL A 136 -11.83 -17.87 -8.58
CA VAL A 136 -11.02 -18.95 -9.16
C VAL A 136 -11.58 -20.27 -8.63
N PRO A 137 -12.13 -21.15 -9.48
CA PRO A 137 -12.71 -22.40 -9.03
C PRO A 137 -11.62 -23.36 -8.54
N PRO A 138 -11.89 -24.16 -7.50
CA PRO A 138 -10.96 -25.22 -7.08
C PRO A 138 -10.78 -26.21 -8.23
N ARG A 139 -9.52 -26.55 -8.55
CA ARG A 139 -9.24 -27.56 -9.57
C ARG A 139 -9.67 -28.93 -9.06
N SER A 140 -10.73 -29.49 -9.64
CA SER A 140 -11.01 -30.92 -9.47
C SER A 140 -9.83 -31.70 -10.05
N ARG A 141 -9.09 -32.44 -9.22
CA ARG A 141 -8.21 -33.52 -9.69
C ARG A 141 -9.11 -34.49 -10.47
N ALA A 142 -9.17 -34.34 -11.79
CA ALA A 142 -9.72 -35.38 -12.64
C ALA A 142 -8.89 -36.63 -12.34
N ARG A 143 -9.49 -37.60 -11.63
CA ARG A 143 -8.94 -38.93 -11.48
C ARG A 143 -8.72 -39.46 -12.89
N SER A 144 -7.48 -39.37 -13.35
CA SER A 144 -6.97 -40.09 -14.51
C SER A 144 -7.04 -41.59 -14.16
N ARG A 145 -8.25 -42.17 -14.21
CA ARG A 145 -8.39 -43.59 -14.48
C ARG A 145 -8.21 -43.71 -15.99
N SER A 146 -6.98 -43.98 -16.40
CA SER A 146 -6.67 -44.48 -17.72
C SER A 146 -7.51 -45.74 -17.96
N ARG A 147 -8.69 -45.58 -18.57
CA ARG A 147 -9.39 -46.65 -19.26
C ARG A 147 -8.66 -46.83 -20.58
N SER A 148 -7.52 -47.53 -20.54
CA SER A 148 -6.92 -48.08 -21.75
C SER A 148 -7.89 -49.11 -22.32
N ARG A 149 -8.64 -48.68 -23.33
CA ARG A 149 -9.51 -49.53 -24.13
C ARG A 149 -8.72 -49.94 -25.36
N SER A 150 -7.72 -50.81 -25.19
CA SER A 150 -7.02 -51.42 -26.31
C SER A 150 -7.86 -52.56 -26.87
N ARG A 151 -8.55 -52.25 -27.96
CA ARG A 151 -9.25 -53.18 -28.83
C ARG A 151 -8.19 -53.94 -29.64
N TRP A 152 -7.77 -55.11 -29.18
CA TRP A 152 -6.98 -56.07 -29.97
C TRP A 152 -7.84 -57.28 -30.29
N CYS A 153 -8.23 -57.39 -31.56
CA CYS A 153 -8.68 -58.64 -32.16
C CYS A 153 -7.45 -59.38 -32.68
N GLY A 154 -7.29 -60.64 -32.30
CA GLY A 154 -6.24 -61.52 -32.80
C GLY A 154 -6.11 -62.73 -31.88
N GLY A 155 -6.85 -63.80 -32.21
CA GLY A 155 -6.76 -65.06 -31.48
C GLY A 155 -5.45 -65.79 -31.78
N ALA A 156 -4.81 -66.32 -30.75
CA ALA A 156 -4.03 -67.54 -30.80
C ALA A 156 -3.77 -68.03 -29.37
N THR A 157 -3.95 -69.33 -29.22
CA THR A 157 -3.79 -70.22 -28.08
C THR A 157 -2.42 -70.09 -27.39
N GLY A 158 -2.37 -70.32 -26.06
CA GLY A 158 -1.18 -70.93 -25.43
C GLY A 158 -0.64 -70.32 -24.13
N MET A 159 -0.73 -71.14 -23.07
CA MET A 159 0.23 -71.28 -21.96
C MET A 159 0.49 -70.12 -20.97
N MET A 160 -0.17 -70.27 -19.82
CA MET A 160 0.43 -70.53 -18.50
C MET A 160 1.96 -70.38 -18.40
N LEU A 161 2.43 -69.48 -17.52
CA LEU A 161 3.59 -69.75 -16.67
C LEU A 161 3.49 -68.99 -15.34
N ARG A 162 3.60 -69.80 -14.31
CA ARG A 162 3.57 -69.57 -12.87
C ARG A 162 5.00 -69.34 -12.42
N ALA A 163 5.26 -68.39 -11.51
CA ALA A 163 6.41 -68.48 -10.62
C ALA A 163 6.17 -67.66 -9.34
N CYS A 164 6.13 -68.40 -8.23
CA CYS A 164 5.96 -67.96 -6.84
C CYS A 164 7.32 -67.63 -6.19
N ARG A 165 7.28 -66.83 -5.11
CA ARG A 165 8.10 -66.92 -3.87
C ARG A 165 7.53 -65.87 -2.89
N ASN A 166 6.75 -66.16 -1.84
CA ASN A 166 6.99 -66.85 -0.54
C ASN A 166 8.22 -66.34 0.23
N GLU A 167 8.27 -66.10 1.56
CA GLU A 167 7.34 -66.12 2.73
C GLU A 167 8.18 -65.66 3.98
N LEU A 168 7.62 -64.90 4.95
CA LEU A 168 7.36 -65.18 6.40
C LEU A 168 8.48 -65.11 7.49
N LEU A 169 7.98 -64.79 8.73
CA LEU A 169 8.43 -65.05 10.14
C LEU A 169 8.82 -63.78 10.95
N MET A 170 8.11 -63.32 12.02
CA MET A 170 7.79 -63.87 13.38
C MET A 170 9.06 -64.08 14.26
N ASP A 171 9.21 -63.77 15.56
CA ASP A 171 8.46 -63.07 16.64
C ASP A 171 9.37 -62.95 17.92
N GLU A 172 8.98 -62.11 18.90
CA GLU A 172 9.20 -62.10 20.39
C GLU A 172 10.53 -61.80 21.15
N GLY A 173 10.40 -60.97 22.22
CA GLY A 173 11.15 -61.12 23.50
C GLY A 173 11.31 -59.90 24.48
N LEU A 174 10.38 -59.72 25.45
CA LEU A 174 10.49 -59.26 26.90
C LEU A 174 11.24 -57.95 27.31
N GLY A 175 10.87 -57.06 28.25
CA GLY A 175 9.85 -56.77 29.31
C GLY A 175 10.33 -55.46 30.07
N CYS A 176 9.56 -54.52 30.65
CA CYS A 176 8.80 -54.57 31.91
C CYS A 176 8.19 -53.17 32.30
N SER A 177 6.94 -53.19 32.80
CA SER A 177 6.22 -52.34 33.80
C SER A 177 5.82 -50.85 33.61
N ARG A 178 4.47 -50.67 33.62
CA ARG A 178 3.58 -49.65 34.25
C ARG A 178 3.68 -48.16 33.86
N ALA A 179 2.67 -47.66 33.15
CA ALA A 179 1.50 -46.96 33.73
C ALA A 179 0.50 -46.62 32.61
N GLU A 180 -0.78 -46.91 32.84
CA GLU A 180 -1.89 -46.56 31.95
C GLU A 180 -2.13 -45.05 31.99
N GLU A 181 -1.96 -44.37 30.85
CA GLU A 181 -2.74 -43.19 30.50
C GLU A 181 -3.17 -43.31 29.03
N SER A 182 -4.47 -43.34 28.81
CA SER A 182 -5.10 -43.40 27.50
C SER A 182 -4.82 -42.11 26.72
N PHE A 183 -3.77 -42.09 25.91
CA PHE A 183 -3.60 -41.10 24.87
C PHE A 183 -4.26 -41.64 23.60
N VAL A 184 -5.45 -41.13 23.28
CA VAL A 184 -5.98 -41.24 21.93
C VAL A 184 -5.03 -40.46 21.03
N GLU A 185 -4.22 -41.16 20.23
CA GLU A 185 -3.51 -40.57 19.11
C GLU A 185 -4.55 -39.94 18.18
N MET A 186 -4.72 -38.62 18.31
CA MET A 186 -5.34 -37.83 17.26
C MET A 186 -4.51 -38.04 16.00
N PRO A 187 -5.12 -38.43 14.86
CA PRO A 187 -4.36 -38.51 13.63
C PRO A 187 -3.78 -37.13 13.38
N SER A 188 -2.47 -37.05 13.31
CA SER A 188 -1.74 -35.90 12.80
C SER A 188 -2.04 -35.78 11.30
N GLY A 189 -3.27 -35.38 10.99
CA GLY A 189 -3.67 -34.86 9.71
C GLY A 189 -3.01 -33.51 9.56
N GLY A 190 -1.71 -33.53 9.22
CA GLY A 190 -1.08 -32.38 8.62
C GLY A 190 -1.95 -31.97 7.44
N VAL A 191 -2.59 -30.81 7.56
CA VAL A 191 -3.26 -30.17 6.43
C VAL A 191 -2.14 -29.89 5.44
N GLU A 192 -1.98 -30.78 4.46
CA GLU A 192 -1.18 -30.48 3.28
C GLU A 192 -1.69 -29.13 2.78
N ALA A 193 -0.83 -28.11 2.84
CA ALA A 193 -1.16 -26.79 2.34
C ALA A 193 -1.45 -26.95 0.85
N GLU A 194 -2.72 -27.04 0.47
CA GLU A 194 -3.10 -27.05 -0.95
C GLU A 194 -2.45 -25.84 -1.60
N GLU A 195 -1.61 -26.11 -2.61
CA GLU A 195 -0.99 -25.03 -3.38
C GLU A 195 -2.09 -24.11 -3.92
N PRO A 196 -1.90 -22.78 -3.86
CA PRO A 196 -2.89 -21.84 -4.33
C PRO A 196 -3.27 -22.16 -5.78
N PRO A 197 -4.57 -22.25 -6.12
CA PRO A 197 -4.99 -22.50 -7.48
C PRO A 197 -4.47 -21.38 -8.36
N VAL A 198 -3.74 -21.77 -9.39
CA VAL A 198 -3.17 -20.83 -10.36
C VAL A 198 -4.30 -20.35 -11.27
N ALA A 199 -4.59 -19.05 -11.22
CA ALA A 199 -5.52 -18.42 -12.13
C ALA A 199 -5.07 -18.59 -13.59
N THR A 200 -6.01 -18.99 -14.43
CA THR A 200 -5.89 -19.11 -15.88
C THR A 200 -5.70 -17.75 -16.53
N ASP A 201 -5.15 -17.73 -17.74
CA ASP A 201 -4.98 -16.48 -18.49
C ASP A 201 -6.33 -15.80 -18.81
N CYS A 202 -7.40 -16.60 -18.96
CA CYS A 202 -8.77 -16.08 -19.10
C CYS A 202 -9.23 -15.28 -17.85
N GLU A 203 -8.95 -15.77 -16.64
CA GLU A 203 -9.29 -15.05 -15.40
C GLU A 203 -8.47 -13.77 -15.26
N LYS A 204 -7.19 -13.81 -15.63
CA LYS A 204 -6.30 -12.64 -15.63
C LYS A 204 -6.77 -11.58 -16.61
N GLU A 205 -7.13 -11.98 -17.83
CA GLU A 205 -7.65 -11.09 -18.86
C GLU A 205 -8.99 -10.46 -18.45
N LYS A 206 -9.90 -11.26 -17.89
CA LYS A 206 -11.17 -10.76 -17.32
C LYS A 206 -10.93 -9.69 -16.27
N ALA A 207 -10.00 -9.92 -15.34
CA ALA A 207 -9.68 -8.97 -14.29
C ALA A 207 -9.13 -7.64 -14.83
N VAL A 208 -8.26 -7.70 -15.85
CA VAL A 208 -7.68 -6.50 -16.49
C VAL A 208 -8.73 -5.74 -17.30
N ASN A 209 -9.56 -6.44 -18.07
CA ASN A 209 -10.63 -5.81 -18.86
C ASN A 209 -11.68 -5.14 -17.97
N ALA A 210 -12.07 -5.80 -16.88
CA ALA A 210 -12.91 -5.24 -15.82
C ALA A 210 -12.30 -3.94 -15.27
N ALA A 211 -11.03 -3.98 -14.87
CA ALA A 211 -10.34 -2.81 -14.31
C ALA A 211 -10.30 -1.64 -15.31
N ASN A 212 -9.99 -1.90 -16.58
CA ASN A 212 -9.96 -0.88 -17.63
C ASN A 212 -11.36 -0.27 -17.88
N SER A 213 -12.40 -1.09 -17.88
CA SER A 213 -13.79 -0.64 -18.02
C SER A 213 -14.18 0.31 -16.88
N ILE A 214 -13.92 -0.09 -15.63
CA ILE A 214 -14.24 0.70 -14.44
C ILE A 214 -13.44 2.02 -14.42
N VAL A 215 -12.13 1.98 -14.72
CA VAL A 215 -11.30 3.19 -14.81
C VAL A 215 -11.79 4.14 -15.91
N SER A 216 -12.28 3.60 -17.04
CA SER A 216 -12.90 4.41 -18.11
C SER A 216 -14.16 5.11 -17.62
N THR A 217 -15.02 4.42 -16.86
CA THR A 217 -16.21 5.00 -16.22
C THR A 217 -15.82 6.11 -15.25
N LEU A 218 -14.85 5.86 -14.35
CA LEU A 218 -14.34 6.87 -13.43
C LEU A 218 -13.78 8.09 -14.17
N ASN A 219 -13.02 7.89 -15.25
CA ASN A 219 -12.50 8.97 -16.09
C ASN A 219 -13.64 9.81 -16.68
N ARG A 220 -14.65 9.17 -17.29
CA ARG A 220 -15.79 9.85 -17.90
C ARG A 220 -16.50 10.78 -16.91
N TYR A 221 -16.79 10.29 -15.71
CA TYR A 221 -17.50 11.06 -14.68
C TYR A 221 -16.61 12.07 -13.95
N SER A 222 -15.29 11.86 -13.93
CA SER A 222 -14.33 12.83 -13.39
C SER A 222 -14.14 14.07 -14.28
N LYS A 223 -14.43 13.96 -15.59
CA LYS A 223 -14.38 15.10 -16.52
C LYS A 223 -15.46 16.14 -16.22
N ILE A 224 -16.62 15.69 -15.72
CA ILE A 224 -17.76 16.56 -15.42
C ILE A 224 -17.42 17.52 -14.25
N THR A 225 -16.65 17.06 -13.28
CA THR A 225 -16.23 17.85 -12.11
C THR A 225 -14.91 18.61 -12.34
N GLY A 226 -14.24 18.39 -13.48
CA GLY A 226 -12.90 18.92 -13.75
C GLY A 226 -11.76 18.24 -13.00
N ARG A 227 -12.04 17.28 -12.11
CA ARG A 227 -11.03 16.55 -11.31
C ARG A 227 -10.62 15.24 -11.97
N VAL A 228 -10.12 15.33 -13.21
CA VAL A 228 -9.89 14.19 -14.10
C VAL A 228 -8.99 13.12 -13.47
N VAL A 229 -9.35 11.85 -13.64
CA VAL A 229 -8.54 10.70 -13.19
C VAL A 229 -8.12 9.77 -14.33
N CYS A 230 -7.07 8.97 -14.13
CA CYS A 230 -6.56 8.02 -15.11
C CYS A 230 -5.93 6.78 -14.45
N GLY A 231 -5.88 5.66 -15.19
CA GLY A 231 -5.25 4.42 -14.71
C GLY A 231 -3.72 4.38 -14.81
N LYS A 232 -3.10 5.40 -15.43
CA LYS A 232 -1.65 5.56 -15.53
C LYS A 232 -1.26 6.86 -14.85
N ARG A 233 -0.18 6.85 -14.07
CA ARG A 233 0.31 8.07 -13.43
C ARG A 233 0.77 9.05 -14.50
N CYS A 234 0.11 10.21 -14.58
CA CYS A 234 0.57 11.33 -15.38
C CYS A 234 1.45 12.21 -14.50
N CYS A 235 2.76 12.21 -14.72
CA CYS A 235 3.68 13.10 -14.01
C CYS A 235 3.84 14.41 -14.79
N PRO A 236 3.69 15.60 -14.18
CA PRO A 236 4.32 16.79 -14.71
C PRO A 236 5.85 16.57 -14.70
N VAL A 237 6.50 16.92 -15.80
CA VAL A 237 7.94 16.69 -16.01
C VAL A 237 8.76 17.38 -14.91
N GLY A 238 9.63 16.63 -14.22
CA GLY A 238 10.74 17.20 -13.44
C GLY A 238 10.61 17.24 -11.91
N VAL A 239 9.50 16.81 -11.30
CA VAL A 239 9.37 16.73 -9.83
C VAL A 239 9.15 15.27 -9.39
N PRO A 240 10.04 14.65 -8.61
CA PRO A 240 9.82 13.32 -8.08
C PRO A 240 8.67 13.38 -7.08
N LEU A 241 7.78 12.42 -7.25
CA LEU A 241 6.53 12.36 -6.52
C LEU A 241 6.70 11.44 -5.32
N LEU A 242 6.55 11.99 -4.12
CA LEU A 242 6.38 11.19 -2.92
C LEU A 242 5.12 10.34 -3.06
N SER A 243 5.17 9.11 -2.55
CA SER A 243 3.97 8.26 -2.49
C SER A 243 2.88 8.96 -1.69
N SER A 244 1.62 8.76 -2.07
CA SER A 244 0.44 9.29 -1.37
C SER A 244 0.44 8.84 0.09
N SER A 245 0.84 7.59 0.37
CA SER A 245 0.98 7.07 1.74
C SER A 245 1.96 7.88 2.58
N LEU A 246 3.10 8.28 2.01
CA LEU A 246 4.06 9.17 2.65
C LEU A 246 3.46 10.57 2.85
N ILE A 247 2.86 11.15 1.80
CA ILE A 247 2.23 12.49 1.85
C ILE A 247 1.17 12.57 2.95
N ILE A 248 0.30 11.55 3.06
CA ILE A 248 -0.74 11.46 4.09
C ILE A 248 -0.10 11.39 5.48
N SER A 249 0.95 10.58 5.65
CA SER A 249 1.66 10.44 6.92
C SER A 249 2.32 11.76 7.34
N LEU A 250 2.96 12.46 6.40
CA LEU A 250 3.56 13.77 6.62
C LEU A 250 2.51 14.84 6.93
N GLY A 251 1.34 14.81 6.30
CA GLY A 251 0.24 15.77 6.53
C GLY A 251 -0.38 15.72 7.94
N ARG A 252 -0.10 14.65 8.70
CA ARG A 252 -0.50 14.56 10.12
C ARG A 252 0.41 15.37 11.04
N ILE A 253 1.61 15.70 10.60
CA ILE A 253 2.59 16.45 11.38
C ILE A 253 2.23 17.95 11.31
N LYS A 254 1.91 18.56 12.45
CA LYS A 254 1.42 19.94 12.54
C LYS A 254 2.50 21.01 12.71
N GLN A 255 3.77 20.64 12.55
CA GLN A 255 4.91 21.55 12.71
C GLN A 255 5.35 22.13 11.36
N ASN A 256 6.14 23.21 11.36
CA ASN A 256 6.68 23.80 10.14
C ASN A 256 7.90 22.99 9.69
N PHE A 257 7.74 22.23 8.63
CA PHE A 257 8.86 21.54 8.00
C PHE A 257 8.69 21.39 6.49
N VAL A 258 9.83 21.13 5.85
CA VAL A 258 9.95 20.75 4.44
C VAL A 258 10.81 19.49 4.31
N LEU A 259 10.56 18.68 3.29
CA LEU A 259 11.49 17.64 2.84
C LEU A 259 12.13 18.08 1.53
N THR A 260 13.46 17.93 1.44
CA THR A 260 14.23 18.13 0.21
C THR A 260 14.86 16.83 -0.24
N ASP A 261 14.97 16.65 -1.56
CA ASP A 261 15.56 15.46 -2.17
C ASP A 261 17.03 15.72 -2.57
N PRO A 262 18.01 15.12 -1.87
CA PRO A 262 19.42 15.32 -2.18
C PRO A 262 19.89 14.65 -3.48
N HIS A 263 19.08 13.77 -4.07
CA HIS A 263 19.43 13.04 -5.30
C HIS A 263 19.06 13.80 -6.57
N LEU A 264 18.31 14.90 -6.44
CA LEU A 264 17.98 15.78 -7.54
C LEU A 264 18.94 16.97 -7.65
N PRO A 265 19.09 17.54 -8.86
CA PRO A 265 19.80 18.80 -9.04
C PRO A 265 19.24 19.89 -8.11
N ASP A 266 20.13 20.60 -7.43
CA ASP A 266 19.81 21.73 -6.56
C ASP A 266 19.06 21.41 -5.25
N MET A 267 18.89 20.14 -4.88
CA MET A 267 18.21 19.70 -3.65
C MET A 267 16.84 20.40 -3.41
N PRO A 268 15.89 20.27 -4.34
CA PRO A 268 14.63 21.00 -4.28
C PRO A 268 13.71 20.41 -3.22
N ILE A 269 12.73 21.22 -2.80
CA ILE A 269 11.67 20.82 -1.89
C ILE A 269 10.71 19.88 -2.63
N VAL A 270 10.53 18.68 -2.08
CA VAL A 270 9.58 17.67 -2.56
C VAL A 270 8.32 17.59 -1.71
N TYR A 271 8.35 18.18 -0.51
CA TYR A 271 7.18 18.34 0.36
C TYR A 271 7.29 19.57 1.23
N ALA A 272 6.18 20.29 1.39
CA ALA A 272 6.03 21.39 2.33
C ALA A 272 4.75 21.21 3.16
N SER A 273 4.94 21.21 4.49
CA SER A 273 3.84 21.18 5.46
C SER A 273 2.94 22.42 5.33
N ASP A 274 1.65 22.29 5.69
CA ASP A 274 0.73 23.43 5.68
C ASP A 274 1.22 24.55 6.61
N ALA A 275 1.78 24.20 7.77
CA ALA A 275 2.30 25.15 8.74
C ALA A 275 3.50 25.95 8.18
N PHE A 276 4.38 25.32 7.39
CA PHE A 276 5.44 26.03 6.66
C PHE A 276 4.89 27.03 5.64
N LEU A 277 3.85 26.66 4.90
CA LEU A 277 3.22 27.56 3.92
C LEU A 277 2.58 28.76 4.62
N THR A 278 1.88 28.53 5.73
CA THR A 278 1.32 29.61 6.57
C THR A 278 2.40 30.52 7.13
N LEU A 279 3.50 29.95 7.64
CA LEU A 279 4.62 30.72 8.17
C LEU A 279 5.22 31.62 7.08
N THR A 280 5.50 31.09 5.90
CA THR A 280 6.27 31.82 4.87
C THR A 280 5.42 32.67 3.92
N GLY A 281 4.11 32.42 3.86
CA GLY A 281 3.17 33.08 2.96
C GLY A 281 3.23 32.61 1.51
N TYR A 282 4.07 31.62 1.18
CA TYR A 282 4.13 31.04 -0.17
C TYR A 282 3.07 29.96 -0.35
N SER A 283 2.54 29.86 -1.57
CA SER A 283 1.68 28.73 -1.94
C SER A 283 2.51 27.47 -2.18
N ARG A 284 1.86 26.30 -2.12
CA ARG A 284 2.52 25.01 -2.33
C ARG A 284 3.20 24.92 -3.71
N ASP A 285 2.53 25.43 -4.75
CA ASP A 285 3.03 25.39 -6.13
C ASP A 285 4.25 26.31 -6.33
N GLU A 286 4.37 27.36 -5.52
CA GLU A 286 5.52 28.27 -5.55
C GLU A 286 6.77 27.72 -4.83
N VAL A 287 6.61 26.68 -4.01
CA VAL A 287 7.66 26.14 -3.15
C VAL A 287 8.18 24.80 -3.67
N LEU A 288 7.30 23.93 -4.14
CA LEU A 288 7.68 22.62 -4.65
C LEU A 288 8.60 22.75 -5.87
N GLY A 289 9.66 21.92 -5.92
CA GLY A 289 10.65 21.96 -7.00
C GLY A 289 11.71 23.04 -6.87
N ARG A 290 11.68 23.88 -5.82
CA ARG A 290 12.69 24.91 -5.57
C ARG A 290 13.55 24.57 -4.36
N ASN A 291 14.79 25.02 -4.36
CA ASN A 291 15.62 25.00 -3.16
C ASN A 291 15.15 26.05 -2.14
N CYS A 292 15.20 25.72 -0.84
CA CYS A 292 14.77 26.60 0.27
C CYS A 292 15.43 27.98 0.32
N ARG A 293 16.54 28.20 -0.40
CA ARG A 293 17.27 29.48 -0.42
C ARG A 293 16.44 30.68 -0.92
N PHE A 294 15.25 30.47 -1.49
CA PHE A 294 14.35 31.57 -1.81
C PHE A 294 13.90 32.36 -0.56
N LEU A 295 14.03 31.79 0.64
CA LEU A 295 13.80 32.48 1.91
C LEU A 295 14.99 33.35 2.36
N ASN A 296 16.13 33.27 1.67
CA ASN A 296 17.29 34.11 1.98
C ASN A 296 17.07 35.52 1.43
N GLY A 297 17.69 36.51 2.08
CA GLY A 297 17.68 37.89 1.62
C GLY A 297 18.91 38.68 2.08
N PRO A 298 18.89 40.01 1.97
CA PRO A 298 20.09 40.84 2.13
C PRO A 298 20.80 40.71 3.49
N GLY A 299 20.05 40.45 4.56
CA GLY A 299 20.58 40.28 5.91
C GLY A 299 20.90 38.83 6.30
N THR A 300 20.76 37.86 5.39
CA THR A 300 21.08 36.46 5.68
C THR A 300 22.60 36.26 5.69
N SER A 301 23.15 35.80 6.83
CA SER A 301 24.60 35.60 6.99
C SER A 301 25.14 34.52 6.06
N LEU A 302 26.18 34.86 5.28
CA LEU A 302 26.88 33.92 4.40
C LEU A 302 27.65 32.85 5.18
N GLU A 303 28.14 33.17 6.38
CA GLU A 303 28.84 32.21 7.24
C GLU A 303 27.91 31.08 7.68
N VAL A 304 26.68 31.42 8.08
CA VAL A 304 25.65 30.45 8.45
C VAL A 304 25.23 29.60 7.25
N LEU A 305 25.12 30.20 6.05
CA LEU A 305 24.83 29.44 4.83
C LEU A 305 25.95 28.45 4.48
N LYS A 306 27.21 28.82 4.74
CA LYS A 306 28.35 27.93 4.57
C LYS A 306 28.29 26.77 5.56
N GLU A 307 28.00 27.03 6.83
CA GLU A 307 27.83 26.00 7.86
C GLU A 307 26.75 24.97 7.49
N ILE A 308 25.60 25.43 6.98
CA ILE A 308 24.54 24.56 6.47
C ILE A 308 25.07 23.68 5.33
N LYS A 309 25.75 24.28 4.35
CA LYS A 309 26.28 23.56 3.19
C LYS A 309 27.29 22.50 3.60
N ASP A 310 28.23 22.85 4.46
CA ASP A 310 29.28 21.96 4.94
C ASP A 310 28.67 20.77 5.72
N SER A 311 27.64 21.03 6.54
CA SER A 311 26.89 20.01 7.28
C SER A 311 26.15 19.03 6.35
N ILE A 312 25.49 19.55 5.31
CA ILE A 312 24.81 18.73 4.29
C ILE A 312 25.82 17.88 3.51
N CYS A 313 26.97 18.45 3.12
CA CYS A 313 28.04 17.71 2.44
C CYS A 313 28.62 16.60 3.34
N ALA A 314 28.71 16.83 4.65
CA ALA A 314 29.16 15.83 5.63
C ALA A 314 28.08 14.79 6.00
N GLY A 315 26.84 14.94 5.52
CA GLY A 315 25.74 14.04 5.88
C GLY A 315 25.31 14.15 7.34
N GLN A 316 25.51 15.32 7.97
CA GLN A 316 25.25 15.57 9.39
C GLN A 316 24.02 16.46 9.59
N ALA A 317 23.46 16.41 10.80
CA ALA A 317 22.44 17.36 11.21
C ALA A 317 23.08 18.68 11.67
N CYS A 318 22.39 19.79 11.47
CA CYS A 318 22.82 21.09 11.99
C CYS A 318 21.63 21.92 12.49
N SER A 319 21.87 22.74 13.50
CA SER A 319 20.91 23.70 14.05
C SER A 319 21.52 25.09 13.96
N VAL A 320 20.88 25.99 13.23
CA VAL A 320 21.39 27.34 13.01
C VAL A 320 20.31 28.38 13.20
N ARG A 321 20.72 29.60 13.55
CA ARG A 321 19.85 30.78 13.59
C ARG A 321 20.18 31.67 12.40
N LEU A 322 19.23 31.88 11.51
CA LEU A 322 19.41 32.73 10.33
C LEU A 322 18.21 33.65 10.09
N LEU A 323 18.47 34.79 9.46
CA LEU A 323 17.42 35.72 9.04
C LEU A 323 16.80 35.23 7.73
N ASN A 324 15.49 35.01 7.71
CA ASN A 324 14.73 34.63 6.52
C ASN A 324 13.66 35.68 6.20
N TYR A 325 13.20 35.66 4.95
CA TYR A 325 12.24 36.61 4.40
C TYR A 325 11.01 35.87 3.88
N ARG A 326 9.83 36.40 4.20
CA ARG A 326 8.54 35.89 3.72
C ARG A 326 8.23 36.43 2.34
N LYS A 327 7.14 35.92 1.75
CA LYS A 327 6.64 36.39 0.45
C LYS A 327 6.32 37.89 0.42
N ASP A 328 5.86 38.45 1.55
CA ASP A 328 5.56 39.88 1.72
C ASP A 328 6.82 40.74 2.01
N ALA A 329 8.01 40.16 1.87
CA ALA A 329 9.32 40.75 2.18
C ALA A 329 9.57 41.06 3.67
N SER A 330 8.66 40.70 4.58
CA SER A 330 8.93 40.79 6.02
C SER A 330 10.02 39.79 6.42
N SER A 331 10.90 40.19 7.34
CA SER A 331 11.98 39.35 7.85
C SER A 331 11.61 38.72 9.19
N PHE A 332 12.08 37.49 9.42
CA PHE A 332 11.94 36.80 10.70
C PHE A 332 13.20 36.00 11.04
N TRP A 333 13.49 35.87 12.33
CA TRP A 333 14.58 35.02 12.81
C TRP A 333 14.11 33.56 12.80
N ASN A 334 14.72 32.76 11.93
CA ASN A 334 14.45 31.34 11.80
C ASN A 334 15.49 30.53 12.60
N LEU A 335 15.04 29.84 13.64
CA LEU A 335 15.75 28.73 14.23
C LEU A 335 15.50 27.52 13.31
N LEU A 336 16.50 27.19 12.49
CA LEU A 336 16.42 26.15 11.48
C LEU A 336 17.19 24.92 11.97
N HIS A 337 16.50 23.78 12.03
CA HIS A 337 17.13 22.49 12.23
C HIS A 337 17.05 21.65 10.95
N ILE A 338 18.20 21.21 10.44
CA ILE A 338 18.31 20.35 9.26
C ILE A 338 18.81 18.97 9.72
N SER A 339 18.12 17.90 9.30
CA SER A 339 18.52 16.54 9.65
C SER A 339 18.41 15.60 8.44
N PRO A 340 19.41 14.73 8.19
CA PRO A 340 19.30 13.69 7.17
C PRO A 340 18.28 12.64 7.61
N ILE A 341 17.37 12.29 6.70
CA ILE A 341 16.40 11.21 6.85
C ILE A 341 16.86 10.03 6.02
N ARG A 342 17.13 8.92 6.70
CA ARG A 342 17.63 7.69 6.06
C ARG A 342 16.50 6.70 5.80
N ASP A 343 16.57 6.04 4.64
CA ASP A 343 15.70 4.91 4.30
C ASP A 343 16.06 3.65 5.11
N ALA A 344 15.37 2.54 4.82
CA ALA A 344 15.63 1.24 5.44
C ALA A 344 17.02 0.67 5.10
N SER A 345 17.65 1.11 4.00
CA SER A 345 19.01 0.71 3.62
C SER A 345 20.10 1.50 4.35
N GLY A 346 19.72 2.53 5.12
CA GLY A 346 20.64 3.42 5.81
C GLY A 346 21.19 4.55 4.94
N LYS A 347 20.79 4.64 3.66
CA LYS A 347 21.14 5.74 2.76
C LYS A 347 20.25 6.95 3.04
N ILE A 348 20.79 8.16 2.83
CA ILE A 348 20.01 9.38 2.98
C ILE A 348 18.98 9.43 1.85
N ALA A 349 17.70 9.35 2.21
CA ALA A 349 16.59 9.49 1.27
C ALA A 349 16.21 10.95 1.07
N PHE A 350 16.14 11.72 2.17
CA PHE A 350 15.74 13.12 2.17
C PHE A 350 16.53 13.91 3.22
N TYR A 351 16.50 15.23 3.13
CA TYR A 351 16.75 16.10 4.27
C TYR A 351 15.44 16.69 4.76
N VAL A 352 15.24 16.72 6.07
CA VAL A 352 14.16 17.50 6.69
C VAL A 352 14.73 18.83 7.18
N GLY A 353 14.07 19.93 6.84
CA GLY A 353 14.31 21.24 7.44
C GLY A 353 13.11 21.64 8.28
N VAL A 354 13.30 21.83 9.58
CA VAL A 354 12.26 22.26 10.54
C VAL A 354 12.50 23.72 10.88
N GLN A 355 11.52 24.58 10.60
CA GLN A 355 11.61 26.03 10.79
C GLN A 355 10.84 26.46 12.04
N LEU A 356 11.46 27.31 12.83
CA LEU A 356 10.82 27.91 13.99
C LEU A 356 11.14 29.39 14.04
N GLU A 357 10.12 30.23 14.05
CA GLU A 357 10.29 31.66 14.22
C GLU A 357 10.54 32.02 15.68
N GLU A 358 11.64 32.72 15.93
CA GLU A 358 12.00 33.22 17.25
C GLU A 358 11.07 34.36 17.68
N GLY A 359 10.59 34.33 18.92
CA GLY A 359 9.70 35.36 19.48
C GLY A 359 8.20 35.07 19.35
N LEU A 360 7.79 34.06 18.57
CA LEU A 360 6.42 33.55 18.63
C LEU A 360 6.23 32.84 19.97
N LYS A 361 5.30 33.35 20.79
CA LYS A 361 4.76 32.66 21.98
C LYS A 361 3.87 31.49 21.54
N CYS A 362 4.41 30.56 20.77
CA CYS A 362 3.80 29.24 20.65
C CYS A 362 3.94 28.56 22.00
N SER A 363 2.83 28.14 22.61
CA SER A 363 2.88 27.21 23.73
C SER A 363 3.51 25.92 23.21
N TYR A 364 4.83 25.77 23.36
CA TYR A 364 5.57 24.55 23.05
C TYR A 364 5.15 23.37 23.95
N ASN A 365 3.96 23.39 24.55
CA ASN A 365 3.56 22.54 25.67
C ASN A 365 4.64 22.45 26.78
N GLY A 366 5.44 23.51 26.97
CA GLY A 366 6.57 23.55 27.90
C GLY A 366 7.90 22.94 27.38
N LEU A 367 7.98 22.52 26.12
CA LEU A 367 9.19 21.96 25.50
C LEU A 367 10.17 23.06 25.08
N SER A 368 11.47 22.73 25.09
CA SER A 368 12.49 23.61 24.49
C SER A 368 12.32 23.65 22.95
N PRO A 369 12.77 24.74 22.28
CA PRO A 369 12.77 24.84 20.82
C PRO A 369 13.41 23.63 20.13
N GLU A 370 14.52 23.15 20.68
CA GLU A 370 15.25 21.99 20.17
C GLU A 370 14.42 20.70 20.29
N MET A 371 13.82 20.44 21.46
CA MET A 371 12.96 19.27 21.65
C MET A 371 11.75 19.28 20.71
N TRP A 372 11.19 20.46 20.47
CA TRP A 372 10.08 20.63 19.55
C TRP A 372 10.49 20.25 18.11
N GLN A 373 11.61 20.79 17.63
CA GLN A 373 12.15 20.49 16.30
C GLN A 373 12.53 19.01 16.15
N LEU A 374 13.22 18.43 17.13
CA LEU A 374 13.58 17.02 17.13
C LEU A 374 12.35 16.10 17.15
N GLY A 375 11.25 16.55 17.76
CA GLY A 375 9.94 15.89 17.68
C GLY A 375 9.41 15.78 16.25
N ALA A 376 9.46 16.86 15.46
CA ALA A 376 9.12 16.81 14.03
C ALA A 376 10.05 15.88 13.27
N VAL A 377 11.36 15.99 13.50
CA VAL A 377 12.34 15.11 12.84
C VAL A 377 12.03 13.65 13.13
N GLY A 378 11.72 13.29 14.39
CA GLY A 378 11.32 11.95 14.78
C GLY A 378 10.08 11.46 14.03
N ALA A 379 9.04 12.30 13.97
CA ALA A 379 7.81 11.97 13.23
C ALA A 379 8.05 11.78 11.72
N VAL A 380 8.86 12.65 11.10
CA VAL A 380 9.25 12.53 9.68
C VAL A 380 10.09 11.27 9.45
N LYS A 381 11.04 10.95 10.33
CA LYS A 381 11.84 9.71 10.26
C LYS A 381 10.93 8.47 10.29
N VAL A 382 9.94 8.45 11.16
CA VAL A 382 8.96 7.35 11.23
C VAL A 382 8.14 7.26 9.95
N ALA A 383 7.64 8.38 9.43
CA ALA A 383 6.87 8.41 8.19
C ALA A 383 7.69 7.89 6.97
N VAL A 384 8.93 8.36 6.81
CA VAL A 384 9.80 7.94 5.70
C VAL A 384 10.19 6.46 5.84
N ARG A 385 10.57 6.00 7.04
CA ARG A 385 10.87 4.58 7.27
C ARG A 385 9.67 3.68 7.01
N GLY A 386 8.47 4.10 7.43
CA GLY A 386 7.21 3.42 7.13
C GLY A 386 6.97 3.26 5.63
N SER A 387 7.41 4.24 4.84
CA SER A 387 7.32 4.25 3.38
C SER A 387 8.43 3.45 2.67
N SER A 388 9.58 3.23 3.31
CA SER A 388 10.77 2.58 2.71
C SER A 388 11.01 1.12 3.12
N LEU A 389 10.10 0.48 3.87
CA LEU A 389 10.24 -0.89 4.41
C LEU A 389 10.33 -2.03 3.37
N SER A 390 10.63 -1.75 2.09
CA SER A 390 10.63 -2.74 1.00
C SER A 390 11.83 -2.72 0.03
N ALA A 391 12.91 -2.00 0.33
CA ALA A 391 14.13 -2.03 -0.49
C ALA A 391 15.17 -3.01 0.08
N GLY A 392 14.93 -4.31 -0.08
CA GLY A 392 15.93 -5.34 0.23
C GLY A 392 15.75 -6.56 -0.66
N PRO A 393 16.55 -6.72 -1.75
CA PRO A 393 16.63 -8.00 -2.42
C PRO A 393 17.42 -8.94 -1.50
N SER A 394 16.74 -9.93 -0.93
CA SER A 394 17.41 -11.13 -0.41
C SER A 394 18.08 -11.81 -1.59
N ARG A 395 19.39 -11.59 -1.77
CA ARG A 395 20.21 -12.44 -2.66
C ARG A 395 20.17 -13.85 -2.09
N PRO A 396 19.84 -14.89 -2.88
CA PRO A 396 20.11 -16.26 -2.45
C PRO A 396 21.62 -16.43 -2.35
N SER A 397 22.08 -16.89 -1.20
CA SER A 397 23.46 -17.33 -0.98
C SER A 397 23.75 -18.54 -1.86
N SER A 398 24.76 -18.36 -2.73
CA SER A 398 25.64 -19.36 -3.39
C SER A 398 25.00 -20.60 -4.01
#